data_AF-A0A820K3F3-F1
#
_entry.id   AF-A0A820K3F3-F1
#
_cell.length_a   1.000
_cell.length_b   1.000
_cell.length_c   1.000
_cell.angle_alpha   90.00
_cell.angle_beta   90.00
_cell.angle_gamma   90.00
#
_symmetry.space_group_name_H-M   'P 1'
#
loop_
_entity.id
_entity.type
_entity.pdbx_description
1 polymer ?
#
loop_
_entity_poly.entity_id
_entity_poly.type
_entity_poly.pdbx_seq_one_letter_code
_entity_poly.pdbx_strand_id
1 'polypeptide(L)' 'PGSPTFTVLHLSDIHVDFDYTPGSQSDCSQPLCCRGGQPAPGHAGAGFW' A
#
# COMPACT_ATOMS: atom_id res chain seq x y z
N PRO A 1 -40.47 13.33 3.63
CA PRO A 1 -39.78 12.24 4.36
C PRO A 1 -40.37 10.88 3.96
N GLY A 2 -39.57 9.96 3.37
CA GLY A 2 -40.07 8.64 2.94
C GLY A 2 -39.67 8.16 1.54
N SER A 3 -38.85 8.91 0.79
CA SER A 3 -38.32 8.42 -0.49
C SER A 3 -37.33 7.26 -0.25
N PRO A 4 -37.40 6.15 -1.02
CA PRO A 4 -36.47 5.04 -0.90
C PRO A 4 -35.04 5.48 -1.19
N THR A 5 -34.08 4.99 -0.40
CA THR A 5 -32.66 5.19 -0.65
C THR A 5 -32.05 3.92 -1.23
N PHE A 6 -30.98 4.09 -2.02
CA PHE A 6 -30.19 3.01 -2.57
C PHE A 6 -28.74 3.17 -2.14
N THR A 7 -28.18 2.12 -1.54
CA THR A 7 -26.80 2.12 -1.06
C THR A 7 -25.91 1.50 -2.13
N VAL A 8 -24.89 2.24 -2.55
CA VAL A 8 -23.89 1.79 -3.52
C VAL A 8 -22.52 1.77 -2.85
N LEU A 9 -21.84 0.61 -2.93
CA LEU A 9 -20.43 0.52 -2.62
C LEU A 9 -19.62 0.95 -3.84
N HIS A 10 -18.78 1.97 -3.69
CA HIS A 10 -17.85 2.42 -4.72
C HIS A 10 -16.42 2.26 -4.18
N LEU A 11 -15.68 1.31 -4.74
CA LEU A 11 -14.26 1.11 -4.47
C LEU A 11 -13.48 1.45 -5.73
N SER A 12 -12.34 2.12 -5.57
CA SER A 12 -11.40 2.43 -6.65
C SER A 12 -9.97 2.29 -6.15
N ASP A 13 -9.02 2.16 -7.07
CA ASP A 13 -7.58 2.28 -6.81
C ASP A 13 -7.04 1.29 -5.76
N ILE A 14 -7.50 0.04 -5.79
CA ILE A 14 -7.06 -1.00 -4.83
C ILE A 14 -5.53 -1.20 -4.88
N HIS A 15 -4.89 -0.97 -6.04
CA HIS A 15 -3.45 -1.02 -6.24
C HIS A 15 -2.75 -2.20 -5.53
N VAL A 16 -3.23 -3.42 -5.80
CA VAL A 16 -2.59 -4.64 -5.30
C VAL A 16 -1.20 -4.78 -5.90
N ASP A 17 -0.20 -4.88 -5.04
CA ASP A 17 1.19 -5.11 -5.41
C ASP A 17 1.62 -6.53 -5.01
N PHE A 18 1.72 -7.42 -5.99
CA PHE A 18 2.10 -8.82 -5.76
C PHE A 18 3.56 -8.99 -5.33
N ASP A 19 4.38 -7.97 -5.54
CA ASP A 19 5.78 -7.98 -5.13
C ASP A 19 5.98 -7.34 -3.75
N TYR A 20 4.92 -6.82 -3.12
CA TYR A 20 5.02 -6.21 -1.79
C TYR A 20 5.62 -7.18 -0.78
N THR A 21 6.68 -6.73 -0.12
CA THR A 21 7.48 -7.55 0.79
C THR A 21 7.68 -6.81 2.11
N PRO A 22 7.08 -7.25 3.23
CA PRO A 22 7.31 -6.66 4.53
C PRO A 22 8.80 -6.62 4.92
N GLY A 23 9.23 -5.56 5.58
CA GLY A 23 10.62 -5.35 6.00
C GLY A 23 11.58 -4.95 4.89
N SER A 24 11.12 -4.91 3.64
CA SER A 24 11.90 -4.44 2.50
C SER A 24 12.21 -2.95 2.57
N GLN A 25 13.02 -2.44 1.65
CA GLN A 25 13.37 -1.03 1.62
C GLN A 25 12.14 -0.18 1.27
N SER A 26 11.74 0.69 2.21
CA SER A 26 10.60 1.61 2.07
C SER A 26 11.00 2.95 1.45
N ASP A 27 12.23 3.40 1.70
CA ASP A 27 12.83 4.60 1.13
C ASP A 27 13.91 4.22 0.11
N CYS A 28 13.55 4.27 -1.16
CA CYS A 28 14.37 3.85 -2.29
C CYS A 28 14.30 4.88 -3.43
N SER A 29 15.25 4.84 -4.37
CA SER A 29 15.31 5.77 -5.50
C SER A 29 14.40 5.41 -6.68
N GLN A 30 13.55 4.40 -6.53
CA GLN A 30 12.64 3.92 -7.56
C GLN A 30 11.28 4.62 -7.46
N PRO A 31 10.51 4.68 -8.55
CA PRO A 31 9.15 5.22 -8.50
C PRO A 31 8.19 4.42 -7.59
N LEU A 32 8.54 3.18 -7.23
CA LEU A 32 7.82 2.35 -6.28
C LEU A 32 8.80 1.47 -5.47
N CYS A 33 8.69 1.54 -4.14
CA CYS A 33 9.51 0.81 -3.18
C CYS A 33 8.73 -0.38 -2.59
N CYS A 34 9.16 -0.90 -1.44
CA CYS A 34 8.48 -1.94 -0.68
C CYS A 34 8.43 -3.33 -1.35
N ARG A 35 9.22 -3.55 -2.41
CA ARG A 35 9.25 -4.82 -3.18
C ARG A 35 10.51 -5.67 -2.96
N GLY A 36 11.44 -5.20 -2.12
CA GLY A 36 12.73 -5.85 -1.91
C GLY A 36 13.81 -4.90 -1.38
N GLY A 37 15.06 -5.36 -1.37
CA GLY A 37 16.17 -4.63 -0.76
C GLY A 37 16.15 -4.66 0.77
N GLN A 38 17.09 -3.95 1.39
CA GLN A 38 17.21 -3.82 2.83
C GLN A 38 17.18 -2.33 3.22
N PRO A 39 16.47 -1.95 4.28
CA PRO A 39 16.49 -0.58 4.79
C PRO A 39 17.91 -0.15 5.17
N ALA A 40 18.23 1.12 4.94
CA ALA A 40 19.50 1.68 5.40
C ALA A 40 19.58 1.64 6.94
N PRO A 41 20.78 1.59 7.54
CA PRO A 41 20.94 1.65 9.00
C PRO A 41 20.16 2.84 9.59
N GLY A 42 19.38 2.57 10.63
CA GLY A 42 18.53 3.57 11.28
C GLY A 42 17.22 3.92 10.56
N HIS A 43 16.92 3.30 9.42
CA HIS A 43 15.66 3.50 8.69
C HIS A 43 14.73 2.30 8.88
N ALA A 44 13.43 2.57 9.00
CA ALA A 44 12.42 1.53 9.10
C ALA A 44 12.15 0.91 7.72
N GLY A 45 11.99 -0.41 7.66
CA GLY A 45 11.53 -1.09 6.45
C GLY A 45 10.04 -0.92 6.21
N ALA A 46 9.58 -1.43 5.07
CA ALA A 46 8.18 -1.51 4.72
C ALA A 46 7.38 -2.22 5.82
N GLY A 47 6.21 -1.69 6.15
CA GLY A 47 5.31 -2.27 7.15
C GLY A 47 4.76 -3.62 6.72
N PHE A 48 4.01 -4.28 7.60
CA PHE A 48 3.27 -5.47 7.20
C PHE A 48 1.97 -5.13 6.45
N TRP A 49 1.38 -3.97 6.75
CA TRP A 49 0.13 -3.46 6.19
C TRP A 49 0.34 -2.09 5.56
#